data_AF-A0A6A7LS28-F1
#
_entry.id   AF-A0A6A7LS28-F1
#
_cell.length_a   1.000
_cell.length_b   1.000
_cell.length_c   1.000
_cell.angle_alpha   90.00
_cell.angle_beta   90.00
_cell.angle_gamma   90.00
#
_symmetry.space_group_name_H-M   'P 1'
#
loop_
_entity.id
_entity.type
_entity.pdbx_description
1 polymer ?
#
loop_
_entity_poly.entity_id
_entity_poly.type
_entity_poly.pdbx_seq_one_letter_code
_entity_poly.pdbx_strand_id
1 'polypeptide(L)'
;MAEGTPILRVTVGMTVYTRDGAKIGKVREVTGEAFKVETGLFQRDYWLAAESIGSAVPGDVVTLAIDNSGLASHKMKEPHAA
;
A
#
# COMPACT_ATOMS: atom_id res chain seq x y z
N MET A 1 14.76 -16.84 -12.87
CA MET A 1 15.10 -15.42 -13.05
C MET A 1 14.65 -14.74 -11.77
N ALA A 2 15.55 -14.14 -11.01
CA ALA A 2 15.20 -13.55 -9.72
C ALA A 2 14.58 -12.18 -9.98
N GLU A 3 13.26 -12.15 -10.22
CA GLU A 3 12.47 -10.94 -10.01
C GLU A 3 12.52 -10.68 -8.51
N GLY A 4 13.43 -9.80 -8.10
CA GLY A 4 13.41 -9.28 -6.75
C GLY A 4 12.06 -8.61 -6.56
N THR A 5 11.16 -9.25 -5.84
CA THR A 5 9.99 -8.61 -5.25
C THR A 5 10.50 -7.28 -4.69
N PRO A 6 9.96 -6.12 -5.12
CA PRO A 6 10.50 -4.85 -4.68
C PRO A 6 10.37 -4.82 -3.16
N ILE A 7 11.49 -5.09 -2.49
CA ILE A 7 11.65 -5.15 -1.05
C ILE A 7 11.12 -3.81 -0.57
N LEU A 8 9.89 -3.81 -0.05
CA LEU A 8 8.98 -2.67 0.02
C LEU A 8 9.75 -1.34 0.11
N ARG A 9 9.88 -0.59 -0.99
CA ARG A 9 10.47 0.78 -0.96
C ARG A 9 9.49 1.79 -0.37
N VAL A 10 8.69 1.31 0.57
CA VAL A 10 7.57 1.95 1.20
C VAL A 10 8.00 2.24 2.62
N THR A 11 8.10 3.51 2.95
CA THR A 11 8.39 3.98 4.30
C THR A 11 7.13 4.54 4.92
N VAL A 12 7.04 4.45 6.25
CA VAL A 12 5.96 5.06 7.01
C VAL A 12 5.96 6.57 6.77
N GLY A 13 4.76 7.12 6.55
CA GLY A 13 4.55 8.53 6.22
C GLY A 13 4.45 8.84 4.73
N MET A 14 4.82 7.91 3.83
CA MET A 14 4.69 8.14 2.39
C MET A 14 3.23 8.26 1.95
N THR A 15 2.98 9.07 0.93
CA THR A 15 1.63 9.20 0.36
C THR A 15 1.36 8.07 -0.63
N VAL A 16 0.18 7.45 -0.51
CA VAL A 16 -0.25 6.32 -1.34
C VAL A 16 -1.29 6.79 -2.36
N TYR A 17 -1.01 6.49 -3.63
CA TYR A 17 -1.83 6.79 -4.79
C TYR A 17 -2.25 5.49 -5.49
N THR A 18 -3.47 5.43 -6.03
CA THR A 18 -3.85 4.37 -6.98
C THR A 18 -3.11 4.52 -8.31
N ARG A 19 -3.22 3.49 -9.16
CA ARG A 19 -2.78 3.56 -10.54
C ARG A 19 -3.38 4.75 -11.31
N ASP A 20 -4.63 5.12 -11.01
CA ASP A 20 -5.32 6.27 -11.61
C ASP A 20 -4.86 7.63 -11.07
N GLY A 21 -3.90 7.66 -10.13
CA GLY A 21 -3.44 8.88 -9.49
C GLY A 21 -4.36 9.39 -8.38
N ALA A 22 -5.33 8.58 -7.93
CA ALA A 22 -6.18 8.95 -6.81
C ALA A 22 -5.42 8.76 -5.49
N LYS A 23 -5.23 9.84 -4.73
CA LYS A 23 -4.65 9.76 -3.37
C LYS A 23 -5.62 9.03 -2.47
N ILE A 24 -5.19 7.90 -1.90
CA ILE A 24 -6.02 7.14 -0.96
C ILE A 24 -5.66 7.46 0.48
N GLY A 25 -4.38 7.66 0.77
CA GLY A 25 -3.95 7.86 2.14
C GLY A 25 -2.45 7.99 2.27
N LYS A 26 -1.94 7.67 3.46
CA LYS A 26 -0.52 7.59 3.76
C LYS A 26 -0.20 6.26 4.40
N VAL A 27 1.04 5.82 4.26
CA VAL A 27 1.54 4.62 4.92
C VAL A 27 1.60 4.89 6.42
N ARG A 28 0.88 4.10 7.20
CA ARG A 28 0.90 4.16 8.66
C ARG A 28 1.87 3.16 9.26
N GLU A 29 1.93 1.98 8.68
CA GLU A 29 2.74 0.87 9.18
C GLU A 29 3.20 -0.03 8.03
N VAL A 30 4.35 -0.68 8.20
CA VAL A 30 4.90 -1.64 7.23
C VAL A 30 5.35 -2.87 8.00
N THR A 31 4.84 -4.04 7.61
CA THR A 31 5.10 -5.32 8.28
C THR A 31 5.34 -6.40 7.24
N GLY A 32 6.58 -6.88 7.14
CA GLY A 32 6.96 -7.93 6.19
C GLY A 32 6.62 -7.55 4.75
N GLU A 33 5.71 -8.31 4.15
CA GLU A 33 5.22 -8.12 2.78
C GLU A 33 3.86 -7.42 2.71
N ALA A 34 3.49 -6.67 3.75
CA ALA A 34 2.26 -5.89 3.79
C ALA A 34 2.48 -4.52 4.41
N PHE A 35 1.61 -3.57 4.09
CA PHE A 35 1.63 -2.22 4.64
C PHE A 35 0.21 -1.72 4.94
N LYS A 36 0.10 -0.95 6.01
CA LYS A 36 -1.14 -0.33 6.45
C LYS A 36 -1.25 1.07 5.86
N VAL A 37 -2.37 1.33 5.20
CA VAL A 37 -2.69 2.65 4.66
C VAL A 37 -3.70 3.32 5.58
N GLU A 38 -3.32 4.49 6.13
CA GLU A 38 -4.23 5.39 6.84
C GLU A 38 -4.88 6.34 5.84
N THR A 39 -6.19 6.20 5.68
CA THR A 39 -7.03 6.98 4.77
C THR A 39 -7.65 8.23 5.43
N GLY A 40 -7.28 8.52 6.68
CA GLY A 40 -7.71 9.69 7.43
C GLY A 40 -8.91 9.46 8.35
N LEU A 41 -9.39 10.54 9.01
CA LEU A 41 -10.34 10.52 10.14
C LEU A 41 -11.69 9.82 9.90
N PHE A 42 -12.17 9.76 8.65
CA PHE A 42 -13.49 9.20 8.32
C PHE A 42 -13.43 7.85 7.58
N GLN A 43 -12.24 7.38 7.21
CA GLN A 43 -12.07 6.16 6.44
C GLN A 43 -11.25 5.16 7.24
N ARG A 44 -11.70 3.90 7.29
CA ARG A 44 -10.99 2.83 8.01
C ARG A 44 -9.65 2.56 7.36
N ASP A 45 -8.61 2.54 8.18
CA ASP A 45 -7.31 2.00 7.78
C ASP A 45 -7.46 0.56 7.29
N TYR A 46 -6.67 0.20 6.28
CA TYR A 46 -6.64 -1.17 5.76
C TYR A 46 -5.23 -1.57 5.39
N TRP A 47 -5.02 -2.89 5.34
CA TRP A 47 -3.76 -3.48 4.92
C TRP A 47 -3.78 -3.80 3.44
N LEU A 48 -2.66 -3.57 2.77
CA LEU A 48 -2.40 -3.95 1.39
C LEU A 48 -1.14 -4.81 1.33
N ALA A 49 -1.15 -5.80 0.46
CA ALA A 49 0.01 -6.62 0.18
C ALA A 49 1.02 -5.89 -0.70
N ALA A 50 2.30 -6.24 -0.57
CA ALA A 50 3.41 -5.73 -1.36
C ALA A 50 3.21 -5.88 -2.87
N GLU A 51 2.57 -6.97 -3.27
CA GLU A 51 2.18 -7.25 -4.67
C GLU A 51 1.26 -6.18 -5.27
N SER A 52 0.53 -5.43 -4.43
CA SER A 52 -0.34 -4.35 -4.90
C SER A 52 0.44 -3.08 -5.24
N ILE A 53 1.75 -3.02 -4.96
CA ILE A 53 2.61 -1.88 -5.29
C ILE A 53 3.06 -2.01 -6.74
N GLY A 54 2.72 -1.02 -7.56
CA GLY A 54 3.21 -0.94 -8.93
C GLY A 54 4.54 -0.19 -9.02
N SER A 55 4.67 0.90 -8.28
CA SER A 55 5.88 1.70 -8.22
C SER A 55 6.00 2.38 -6.85
N ALA A 56 7.20 2.49 -6.32
CA ALA A 56 7.46 3.21 -5.08
C ALA A 56 8.76 4.00 -5.21
N VAL A 57 8.64 5.33 -5.05
CA VAL A 57 9.78 6.24 -5.04
C VAL A 57 10.15 6.49 -3.58
N PRO A 58 11.29 5.98 -3.10
CA PRO A 58 11.64 6.06 -1.68
C PRO A 58 11.70 7.51 -1.20
N GLY A 59 10.93 7.83 -0.15
CA GLY A 59 10.86 9.17 0.43
C GLY A 59 9.89 10.14 -0.26
N ASP A 60 9.19 9.70 -1.31
CA ASP A 60 8.29 10.55 -2.09
C ASP A 60 6.85 10.00 -2.08
N VAL A 61 6.53 9.09 -3.00
CA VAL A 61 5.17 8.53 -3.17
C VAL A 61 5.18 7.03 -3.48
N VAL A 62 4.10 6.37 -3.09
CA VAL A 62 3.79 4.98 -3.44
C VAL A 62 2.63 4.97 -4.41
N THR A 63 2.80 4.34 -5.56
CA THR A 63 1.77 4.12 -6.57
C THR A 63 1.40 2.65 -6.60
N LEU A 64 0.13 2.37 -6.36
CA LEU A 64 -0.39 1.01 -6.44
C LEU A 64 -0.51 0.57 -7.91
N ALA A 65 -0.35 -0.73 -8.16
CA ALA A 65 -0.64 -1.36 -9.44
C ALA A 65 -2.15 -1.48 -9.69
N ILE A 66 -2.95 -1.34 -8.63
CA ILE A 66 -4.41 -1.43 -8.64
C ILE A 66 -5.07 -0.05 -8.69
N ASP A 67 -6.22 -0.02 -9.34
CA ASP A 67 -7.14 1.12 -9.37
C ASP A 67 -8.00 1.20 -8.10
N ASN A 68 -8.73 2.30 -7.96
CA ASN A 68 -9.60 2.53 -6.80
C ASN A 68 -10.71 1.47 -6.67
N SER A 69 -11.20 0.95 -7.80
CA SER A 69 -12.27 -0.05 -7.82
C SER A 69 -11.77 -1.43 -7.39
N GLY A 70 -10.54 -1.81 -7.77
CA GLY A 70 -9.86 -3.03 -7.34
C GLY A 70 -9.40 -3.01 -5.89
N LEU A 71 -9.27 -1.82 -5.28
CA LEU A 71 -8.84 -1.66 -3.90
C LEU A 71 -9.67 -2.49 -2.91
N ALA A 72 -10.99 -2.56 -3.09
CA ALA A 72 -11.87 -3.29 -2.17
C ALA A 72 -11.57 -4.80 -2.12
N SER A 73 -11.16 -5.40 -3.24
CA SER A 73 -10.83 -6.83 -3.35
C SER A 73 -9.44 -7.18 -2.83
N HIS A 74 -8.53 -6.19 -2.79
CA HIS A 74 -7.15 -6.36 -2.32
C HIS A 74 -6.95 -5.91 -0.86
N LYS A 75 -8.00 -5.43 -0.19
CA LYS A 75 -7.97 -5.07 1.24
C LYS A 75 -7.80 -6.32 2.10
N MET A 76 -6.66 -6.40 2.79
CA MET A 76 -6.42 -7.42 3.81
C MET A 76 -6.99 -6.94 5.15
N LYS A 77 -7.59 -7.88 5.91
CA LYS A 77 -8.15 -7.56 7.25
C LYS A 77 -7.05 -7.22 8.24
N GLU A 78 -6.00 -8.01 8.32
CA GLU A 78 -4.76 -7.78 9.06
C GLU A 78 -3.84 -8.98 8.80
N PRO A 79 -2.54 -8.80 8.51
CA PRO A 79 -1.60 -9.91 8.33
C PRO A 79 -1.24 -10.62 9.65
N HIS A 80 -1.75 -10.15 10.80
CA HIS A 80 -1.51 -10.71 12.11
C HIS A 80 -2.78 -11.32 12.70
N ALA A 81 -3.10 -12.53 12.26
CA ALA A 81 -3.97 -13.45 12.98
C ALA A 81 -3.31 -14.83 12.95
N ALA A 82 -2.18 -14.97 13.64
CA ALA A 82 -1.58 -16.24 14.00
C ALA A 82 -1.15 -16.18 15.47
#